data_AF-A0A949YSZ2-F1
#
_entry.id   AF-A0A949YSZ2-F1
#
_cell.length_a   1.000
_cell.length_b   1.000
_cell.length_c   1.000
_cell.angle_alpha   90.00
_cell.angle_beta   90.00
_cell.angle_gamma   90.00
#
_symmetry.space_group_name_H-M   'P 1'
#
loop_
_entity.id
_entity.type
_entity.pdbx_description
1 polymer ?
#
loop_
_entity_poly.entity_id
_entity_poly.type
_entity_poly.pdbx_seq_one_letter_code
_entity_poly.pdbx_strand_id
1 'polypeptide(L)'
;MRNRIRNWPHVGRALLARLRRETFAYPGGPSELLLRDLLTHEQLPPFSAGEPPLEAVMPVELDLGDNCLRLFNTLTTFGTPQDIVLQELRIEMSFPADNPSDAILREWETHASALASNSSAQALWKTNLQS
;
A
#
# COMPACT_ATOMS: atom_id res chain seq x y z
N MET A 1 -2.58 -7.58 9.17
CA MET A 1 -3.35 -6.59 8.40
C MET A 1 -4.49 -7.18 7.59
N ARG A 2 -4.34 -8.35 6.94
CA ARG A 2 -5.41 -9.00 6.15
C ARG A 2 -6.80 -9.03 6.81
N ASN A 3 -6.88 -9.33 8.10
CA ASN A 3 -8.15 -9.42 8.85
C ASN A 3 -8.88 -8.08 8.98
N ARG A 4 -8.23 -6.97 8.63
CA ARG A 4 -8.81 -5.63 8.61
C ARG A 4 -9.21 -5.19 7.20
N ILE A 5 -8.99 -6.00 6.17
CA ILE A 5 -9.38 -5.68 4.79
C ILE A 5 -10.69 -6.43 4.50
N ARG A 6 -11.81 -5.71 4.44
CA ARG A 6 -13.15 -6.32 4.23
C ARG A 6 -13.25 -6.99 2.86
N ASN A 7 -12.63 -6.40 1.85
CA ASN A 7 -12.55 -6.93 0.50
C ASN A 7 -11.25 -7.73 0.22
N TRP A 8 -10.72 -8.46 1.23
CA TRP A 8 -9.47 -9.22 1.10
C TRP A 8 -9.35 -10.12 -0.14
N PRO A 9 -10.39 -10.88 -0.55
CA PRO A 9 -10.28 -11.70 -1.74
C PRO A 9 -9.94 -10.89 -3.00
N HIS A 10 -10.48 -9.69 -3.13
CA HIS A 10 -10.18 -8.79 -4.26
C HIS A 10 -8.76 -8.22 -4.15
N VAL A 11 -8.42 -7.63 -3.01
CA VAL A 11 -7.10 -7.00 -2.77
C VAL A 11 -5.97 -8.04 -2.89
N GLY A 12 -6.12 -9.19 -2.26
CA GLY A 12 -5.10 -10.25 -2.28
C GLY A 12 -4.87 -10.81 -3.69
N ARG A 13 -5.91 -10.95 -4.51
CA ARG A 13 -5.78 -11.35 -5.93
C ARG A 13 -5.01 -10.31 -6.73
N ALA A 14 -5.36 -9.03 -6.59
CA ALA A 14 -4.68 -7.94 -7.28
C ALA A 14 -3.19 -7.86 -6.92
N LEU A 15 -2.86 -7.99 -5.62
CA LEU A 15 -1.47 -8.01 -5.14
C LEU A 15 -0.69 -9.23 -5.67
N LEU A 16 -1.30 -10.42 -5.66
CA LEU A 16 -0.67 -11.64 -6.17
C LEU A 16 -0.46 -11.58 -7.69
N ALA A 17 -1.45 -11.08 -8.44
CA ALA A 17 -1.34 -10.87 -9.88
C ALA A 17 -0.20 -9.92 -10.24
N ARG A 18 -0.02 -8.87 -9.43
CA ARG A 18 1.07 -7.89 -9.59
C ARG A 18 2.43 -8.49 -9.35
N LEU A 19 2.58 -9.21 -8.24
CA LEU A 19 3.81 -9.90 -7.90
C LEU A 19 4.22 -10.88 -9.00
N ARG A 20 3.27 -11.66 -9.54
CA ARG A 20 3.54 -12.57 -10.66
C ARG A 20 4.01 -11.82 -11.91
N ARG A 21 3.38 -10.72 -12.30
CA ARG A 21 3.86 -9.94 -13.47
C ARG A 21 5.26 -9.40 -13.28
N GLU A 22 5.63 -9.00 -12.06
CA GLU A 22 7.01 -8.61 -11.75
C GLU A 22 7.99 -9.76 -11.94
N THR A 23 7.64 -10.97 -11.47
CA THR A 23 8.49 -12.16 -11.69
C THR A 23 8.66 -12.49 -13.17
N PHE A 24 7.63 -12.28 -13.99
CA PHE A 24 7.73 -12.48 -15.45
C PHE A 24 8.61 -11.41 -16.10
N ALA A 25 8.52 -10.15 -15.65
CA ALA A 25 9.32 -9.06 -16.19
C ALA A 25 10.80 -9.16 -15.76
N TYR A 26 11.05 -9.62 -14.53
CA TYR A 26 12.38 -9.70 -13.93
C TYR A 26 12.60 -11.03 -13.20
N PRO A 27 12.85 -12.13 -13.94
CA PRO A 27 13.16 -13.43 -13.36
C PRO A 27 14.42 -13.37 -12.47
N GLY A 28 14.42 -14.12 -11.37
CA GLY A 28 15.51 -14.17 -10.39
C GLY A 28 15.56 -12.98 -9.42
N GLY A 29 14.64 -12.02 -9.53
CA GLY A 29 14.57 -10.85 -8.66
C GLY A 29 13.90 -11.13 -7.29
N PRO A 30 13.91 -10.12 -6.38
CA PRO A 30 13.28 -10.24 -5.06
C PRO A 30 11.81 -10.66 -5.09
N SER A 31 11.05 -10.22 -6.10
CA SER A 31 9.65 -10.60 -6.29
C SER A 31 9.46 -12.11 -6.50
N GLU A 32 10.44 -12.82 -7.07
CA GLU A 32 10.34 -14.28 -7.27
C GLU A 32 10.52 -15.03 -5.95
N LEU A 33 11.44 -14.59 -5.10
CA LEU A 33 11.63 -15.14 -3.77
C LEU A 33 10.38 -14.93 -2.92
N LEU A 34 9.81 -13.72 -2.94
CA LEU A 34 8.56 -13.41 -2.23
C LEU A 34 7.39 -14.24 -2.77
N LEU A 35 7.27 -14.41 -4.09
CA LEU A 35 6.19 -15.22 -4.66
C LEU A 35 6.30 -16.68 -4.21
N ARG A 36 7.51 -17.26 -4.22
CA ARG A 36 7.75 -18.63 -3.76
C ARG A 36 7.38 -18.80 -2.29
N ASP A 37 7.78 -17.86 -1.44
CA ASP A 37 7.43 -17.86 -0.01
C ASP A 37 5.91 -17.79 0.19
N LEU A 38 5.24 -16.85 -0.46
CA LEU A 38 3.79 -16.68 -0.36
C LEU A 38 3.00 -17.90 -0.80
N LEU A 39 3.44 -18.61 -1.84
CA LEU A 39 2.78 -19.83 -2.31
C LEU A 39 2.83 -20.99 -1.29
N THR A 40 3.69 -20.91 -0.27
CA THR A 40 3.69 -21.90 0.82
C THR A 40 2.61 -21.64 1.88
N HIS A 41 1.94 -20.49 1.83
CA HIS A 41 0.90 -20.12 2.78
C HIS A 41 -0.52 -20.45 2.25
N GLU A 42 -1.29 -21.19 3.05
CA GLU A 42 -2.66 -21.63 2.71
C GLU A 42 -3.71 -20.51 2.57
N GLN A 43 -3.36 -19.27 2.91
CA GLN A 43 -4.32 -18.18 3.10
C GLN A 43 -4.40 -17.21 1.91
N LEU A 44 -3.81 -17.58 0.77
CA LEU A 44 -3.94 -16.81 -0.46
C LEU A 44 -5.34 -17.01 -1.06
N PRO A 45 -5.99 -15.95 -1.53
CA PRO A 45 -7.24 -16.11 -2.26
C PRO A 45 -7.02 -16.97 -3.51
N PRO A 46 -7.99 -17.81 -3.89
CA PRO A 46 -7.87 -18.65 -5.08
C PRO A 46 -7.71 -17.76 -6.31
N PHE A 47 -6.76 -18.10 -7.17
CA PHE A 47 -6.42 -17.38 -8.38
C PHE A 47 -6.53 -18.31 -9.58
N SER A 48 -7.21 -17.88 -10.65
CA SER A 48 -7.31 -18.62 -11.92
C SER A 48 -6.46 -17.98 -13.01
N ALA A 49 -5.86 -18.80 -13.87
CA ALA A 49 -5.25 -18.32 -15.11
C ALA A 49 -6.35 -17.68 -15.99
N GLY A 50 -6.29 -16.37 -16.18
CA GLY A 50 -7.28 -15.60 -16.95
C GLY A 50 -7.90 -14.40 -16.22
N GLU A 51 -7.46 -14.05 -15.01
CA GLU A 51 -7.93 -12.82 -14.35
C GLU A 51 -7.59 -11.55 -15.18
N PRO A 52 -8.48 -10.54 -15.14
CA PRO A 52 -8.37 -9.33 -15.95
C PRO A 52 -7.04 -8.57 -15.72
N PRO A 53 -6.70 -7.62 -16.60
CA PRO A 53 -5.53 -6.75 -16.41
C PRO A 53 -5.51 -6.14 -15.01
N LEU A 54 -4.30 -5.85 -14.51
CA LEU A 54 -4.16 -5.10 -13.27
C LEU A 54 -4.93 -3.80 -13.37
N GLU A 55 -5.87 -3.59 -12.46
CA GLU A 55 -6.61 -2.34 -12.38
C GLU A 55 -5.62 -1.25 -11.98
N ALA A 56 -5.59 -0.15 -12.75
CA ALA A 56 -4.79 1.03 -12.40
C ALA A 56 -5.26 1.67 -11.09
N VAL A 57 -6.50 1.36 -10.70
CA VAL A 57 -7.17 1.78 -9.49
C VAL A 57 -7.53 0.54 -8.69
N MET A 58 -7.01 0.40 -7.48
CA MET A 58 -7.31 -0.75 -6.61
C MET A 58 -8.15 -0.29 -5.42
N PRO A 59 -9.43 -0.69 -5.32
CA PRO A 59 -10.25 -0.37 -4.16
C PRO A 59 -9.83 -1.20 -2.93
N VAL A 60 -9.75 -0.55 -1.78
CA VAL A 60 -9.42 -1.17 -0.49
C VAL A 60 -10.43 -0.71 0.55
N GLU A 61 -11.08 -1.67 1.21
CA GLU A 61 -12.01 -1.40 2.30
C GLU A 61 -11.38 -1.82 3.64
N LEU A 62 -11.04 -0.85 4.47
CA LEU A 62 -10.42 -1.07 5.77
C LEU A 62 -11.44 -1.01 6.90
N ASP A 63 -11.44 -2.05 7.73
CA ASP A 63 -12.24 -2.14 8.93
C ASP A 63 -11.62 -1.35 10.09
N LEU A 64 -12.37 -0.35 10.55
CA LEU A 64 -12.02 0.52 11.67
C LEU A 64 -12.97 0.31 12.87
N GLY A 65 -13.63 -0.85 12.94
CA GLY A 65 -14.66 -1.13 13.95
C GLY A 65 -16.02 -0.65 13.46
N ASP A 66 -16.57 0.38 14.12
CA ASP A 66 -17.88 0.95 13.75
C ASP A 66 -17.86 1.67 12.39
N ASN A 67 -16.67 2.00 11.90
CA ASN A 67 -16.46 2.69 10.63
C ASN A 67 -15.77 1.80 9.59
N CYS A 68 -15.99 2.13 8.32
CA CYS A 68 -15.30 1.53 7.18
C CYS A 68 -14.60 2.64 6.39
N LEU A 69 -13.29 2.54 6.26
CA LEU A 69 -12.52 3.45 5.42
C LEU A 69 -12.37 2.82 4.03
N ARG A 70 -13.04 3.42 3.04
CA ARG A 70 -12.96 3.00 1.64
C ARG A 70 -12.00 3.90 0.89
N LEU A 71 -10.98 3.28 0.33
CA LEU A 71 -9.96 3.94 -0.45
C LEU A 71 -9.96 3.36 -1.86
N PHE A 72 -9.56 4.18 -2.81
CA PHE A 72 -9.04 3.67 -4.08
C PHE A 72 -7.59 4.11 -4.23
N ASN A 73 -6.75 3.16 -4.64
CA ASN A 73 -5.32 3.39 -4.73
C ASN A 73 -4.90 3.52 -6.19
N THR A 74 -4.18 4.59 -6.51
CA THR A 74 -3.49 4.72 -7.80
C THR A 74 -2.03 4.35 -7.61
N LEU A 75 -1.50 3.58 -8.56
CA LEU A 75 -0.11 3.18 -8.56
C LEU A 75 0.64 3.77 -9.75
N THR A 76 1.65 4.57 -9.47
CA THR A 76 2.56 5.12 -10.47
C THR A 76 3.87 4.36 -10.42
N THR A 77 4.26 3.77 -11.55
CA THR A 77 5.56 3.10 -11.72
C THR A 77 6.47 4.03 -12.51
N PHE A 78 7.70 4.24 -12.02
CA PHE A 78 8.72 4.94 -12.80
C PHE A 78 9.10 4.07 -14.00
N GLY A 79 9.05 4.61 -15.23
CA GLY A 79 9.37 3.87 -16.46
C GLY A 79 10.80 3.34 -16.49
N THR A 80 11.14 2.46 -17.45
CA THR A 80 12.42 1.71 -17.58
C THR A 80 13.66 2.54 -17.20
N PRO A 81 14.11 2.51 -15.94
CA PRO A 81 15.40 3.03 -15.55
C PRO A 81 16.45 2.05 -16.07
N GLN A 82 17.57 2.56 -16.58
CA GLN A 82 18.72 1.70 -16.95
C GLN A 82 19.30 0.95 -15.73
N ASP A 83 18.95 1.38 -14.50
CA ASP A 83 19.35 0.74 -13.26
C ASP A 83 18.24 -0.13 -12.65
N ILE A 84 18.56 -1.40 -12.39
CA ILE A 84 17.71 -2.42 -11.76
C ILE A 84 17.22 -1.98 -10.37
N VAL A 85 18.00 -1.19 -9.62
CA VAL A 85 17.64 -0.72 -8.27
C VAL A 85 16.47 0.28 -8.28
N LEU A 86 16.27 1.01 -9.38
CA LEU A 86 15.16 1.97 -9.53
C LEU A 86 13.88 1.33 -10.11
N GLN A 87 13.97 0.10 -10.63
CA GLN A 87 12.84 -0.61 -11.26
C GLN A 87 11.76 -1.07 -10.26
N GLU A 88 12.08 -1.05 -8.97
CA GLU A 88 11.17 -1.46 -7.89
C GLU A 88 10.46 -0.27 -7.23
N LEU A 89 10.88 0.97 -7.51
CA LEU A 89 10.28 2.13 -6.89
C LEU A 89 8.92 2.44 -7.53
N ARG A 90 7.91 2.59 -6.67
CA ARG A 90 6.57 2.98 -7.07
C ARG A 90 5.98 3.94 -6.06
N ILE A 91 5.19 4.87 -6.57
CA ILE A 91 4.39 5.75 -5.72
C ILE A 91 2.98 5.18 -5.69
N GLU A 92 2.51 4.87 -4.48
CA GLU A 92 1.12 4.57 -4.23
C GLU A 92 0.47 5.80 -3.60
N MET A 93 -0.68 6.20 -4.16
CA MET A 93 -1.51 7.27 -3.60
C MET A 93 -2.88 6.68 -3.29
N SER A 94 -3.41 6.97 -2.11
CA SER A 94 -4.71 6.50 -1.66
C SER A 94 -5.66 7.67 -1.52
N PHE A 95 -6.85 7.53 -2.10
CA PHE A 95 -7.87 8.58 -2.11
C PHE A 95 -9.16 8.05 -1.48
N PRO A 96 -9.94 8.89 -0.77
CA PRO A 96 -11.23 8.47 -0.25
C PRO A 96 -12.18 8.12 -1.40
N ALA A 97 -12.83 6.96 -1.32
CA ALA A 97 -13.80 6.51 -2.31
C ALA A 97 -15.21 7.06 -2.07
N ASP A 98 -15.47 7.60 -0.87
CA ASP A 98 -16.76 8.18 -0.47
C ASP A 98 -16.59 9.32 0.55
N ASN A 99 -17.66 10.12 0.75
CA ASN A 99 -17.65 11.24 1.69
C ASN A 99 -17.36 10.84 3.15
N PRO A 100 -17.91 9.72 3.69
CA PRO A 100 -17.54 9.25 5.02
C PRO A 100 -16.04 8.99 5.17
N SER A 101 -15.41 8.38 4.15
CA SER A 101 -13.97 8.12 4.14
C SER A 101 -13.15 9.40 4.10
N ASP A 102 -13.56 10.41 3.32
CA ASP A 102 -12.92 11.73 3.29
C ASP A 102 -12.97 12.41 4.68
N ALA A 103 -14.13 12.36 5.35
CA ALA A 103 -14.28 12.90 6.69
C ALA A 103 -13.35 12.23 7.72
N ILE A 104 -13.25 10.89 7.68
CA ILE A 104 -12.33 10.12 8.54
C ILE A 104 -10.87 10.56 8.30
N LEU A 105 -10.45 10.69 7.04
CA LEU A 105 -9.08 11.09 6.71
C LEU A 105 -8.76 12.52 7.16
N ARG A 106 -9.70 13.47 7.02
CA ARG A 106 -9.53 14.86 7.48
C ARG A 106 -9.43 14.96 9.00
N GLU A 107 -10.22 14.16 9.72
CA GLU A 107 -10.13 14.10 11.18
C GLU A 107 -8.74 13.61 11.61
N TRP A 108 -8.21 12.57 10.95
CA TRP A 108 -6.88 12.06 11.22
C TRP A 108 -5.76 13.05 10.86
N GLU A 109 -5.89 13.79 9.76
CA GLU A 109 -4.95 14.85 9.39
C GLU A 109 -4.89 15.96 10.45
N THR A 110 -6.05 16.32 11.00
CA THR A 110 -6.15 17.30 12.09
C THR A 110 -5.45 16.80 13.35
N HIS A 111 -5.66 15.53 13.72
CA HIS A 111 -4.99 14.91 14.87
C HIS A 111 -3.47 14.77 14.66
N ALA A 112 -3.02 14.37 13.47
CA ALA A 112 -1.59 14.26 13.15
C ALA A 112 -0.90 15.63 13.19
N SER A 113 -1.56 16.68 12.69
CA SER A 113 -1.06 18.06 12.73
C SER A 113 -1.02 18.61 14.16
N ALA A 114 -2.00 18.27 15.00
CA ALA A 114 -1.99 18.61 16.42
C ALA A 114 -0.82 17.93 17.16
N LEU A 115 -0.53 16.66 16.87
CA LEU A 115 0.63 15.96 17.44
C LEU A 115 1.97 16.54 16.96
N ALA A 116 2.07 16.96 15.70
CA ALA A 116 3.27 17.59 15.15
C ALA A 116 3.53 19.00 15.72
N SER A 117 2.46 19.76 16.00
CA SER A 117 2.55 21.11 16.59
C SER A 117 2.71 21.13 18.11
N ASN A 118 2.26 20.08 18.81
CA ASN A 118 2.30 20.00 20.27
C ASN A 118 3.60 19.36 20.83
N SER A 119 4.56 18.98 19.98
CA SER A 119 5.74 18.26 20.45
C SER A 119 6.90 19.19 20.82
N SER A 120 7.30 19.09 22.08
CA SER A 120 8.58 19.52 22.68
C SER A 120 9.84 19.01 21.94
N ALA A 121 9.66 18.27 20.84
CA ALA A 121 10.69 17.87 19.89
C ALA A 121 11.41 19.08 19.23
N GLN A 122 10.76 20.25 19.07
CA GLN A 122 11.46 21.43 18.56
C GLN A 122 12.46 22.05 19.57
N ALA A 123 12.30 21.78 20.87
CA ALA A 123 13.18 22.32 21.91
C ALA A 123 14.49 21.53 22.02
N LEU A 124 14.48 20.22 21.74
CA LEU A 124 15.64 19.35 21.96
C LEU A 124 16.68 19.33 20.82
N TRP A 125 16.31 19.66 19.58
CA TRP A 125 17.30 19.70 18.48
C TRP A 125 18.13 20.99 18.44
N LYS A 126 17.63 22.10 19.03
CA LYS A 126 18.40 23.35 19.14
C LYS A 126 19.46 23.32 20.24
N THR A 127 19.29 22.48 21.26
CA THR A 127 20.26 22.38 22.37
C THR A 127 21.52 21.58 22.01
N ASN A 128 21.46 20.69 21.01
CA ASN A 128 22.58 19.84 20.59
C ASN A 128 23.39 20.35 19.38
N LEU A 129 23.13 21.57 18.89
CA LEU A 129 23.88 22.18 17.79
C LEU A 129 24.83 23.31 18.23
N GLN A 130 25.03 23.49 19.54
CA GLN A 130 25.93 24.52 20.10
C GLN A 130 26.94 23.97 21.13
N SER A 131 27.18 22.67 21.15
CA SER A 131 28.22 22.04 22.01
C SER A 131 29.18 21.21 21.19
#